data_AF-A0A956J5H1-F1
#
_entry.id   AF-A0A956J5H1-F1
#
_cell.length_a   1.000
_cell.length_b   1.000
_cell.length_c   1.000
_cell.angle_alpha   90.00
_cell.angle_beta   90.00
_cell.angle_gamma   90.00
#
_symmetry.space_group_name_H-M   'P 1'
#
loop_
_entity.id
_entity.type
_entity.pdbx_description
1 polymer ?
#
loop_
_entity_poly.entity_id
_entity_poly.type
_entity_poly.pdbx_seq_one_letter_code
_entity_poly.pdbx_strand_id
1 'polypeptide(L)'
;MWDDGLDDIDWEELEDAYGPAVDVPDQLRLVASGGDDWDEGLSALDAGIFHQGGCFDATPVAVGYLIRMLEGAPDAPLPQVLEFLARLSMGHLVDTVQGFDPLVFRSAPPSADYPEGAATVEAVAAGGDVYLRLLAHSDADVRASAAYLVAGLPGCREGALRVLPEALESETSEVAKASLALCCGRHGVWKPLLELTDDPSLLVRGAAAVGAVWLDQPPREELTEVLFEAALSNEIVESFPWGDEGGLAALAVGALAMRADQRTLERALRTRLRRGERPWVHEFPVP
;
A
#
# COMPACT_ATOMS: atom_id res chain seq x y z
N MET A 1 -0.50 -13.56 -23.62
CA MET A 1 0.11 -12.21 -23.46
C MET A 1 -0.74 -11.47 -22.44
N TRP A 2 -0.24 -10.43 -21.79
CA TRP A 2 -1.00 -9.74 -20.73
C TRP A 2 -2.27 -9.04 -21.26
N ASP A 3 -2.25 -8.66 -22.54
CA ASP A 3 -3.26 -7.93 -23.31
C ASP A 3 -4.27 -8.82 -24.07
N ASP A 4 -4.28 -10.14 -23.82
CA ASP A 4 -5.19 -11.06 -24.50
C ASP A 4 -6.67 -10.69 -24.25
N GLY A 5 -7.43 -10.43 -25.32
CA GLY A 5 -8.82 -9.98 -25.27
C GLY A 5 -9.02 -8.49 -24.92
N LEU A 6 -7.94 -7.67 -24.85
CA LEU A 6 -8.04 -6.25 -24.50
C LEU A 6 -8.87 -5.45 -25.51
N ASP A 7 -8.68 -5.72 -26.81
CA ASP A 7 -9.39 -5.07 -27.92
C ASP A 7 -10.79 -5.65 -28.18
N ASP A 8 -11.13 -6.78 -27.53
CA ASP A 8 -12.45 -7.42 -27.67
C ASP A 8 -13.50 -6.82 -26.73
N ILE A 9 -13.08 -5.99 -25.77
CA ILE A 9 -13.96 -5.30 -24.82
C ILE A 9 -14.53 -4.06 -25.50
N ASP A 10 -15.84 -3.85 -25.35
CA ASP A 10 -16.51 -2.64 -25.80
C ASP A 10 -16.25 -1.49 -24.82
N TRP A 11 -15.07 -0.88 -24.92
CA TRP A 11 -14.66 0.25 -24.08
C TRP A 11 -15.50 1.52 -24.32
N GLU A 12 -16.27 1.57 -25.42
CA GLU A 12 -17.21 2.67 -25.69
C GLU A 12 -18.47 2.57 -24.82
N GLU A 13 -18.85 1.36 -24.38
CA GLU A 13 -19.97 1.14 -23.45
C GLU A 13 -19.59 1.28 -21.97
N LEU A 14 -18.29 1.32 -21.64
CA LEU A 14 -17.78 1.53 -20.28
C LEU A 14 -17.50 3.01 -20.03
N GLU A 15 -17.79 3.50 -18.83
CA GLU A 15 -17.49 4.88 -18.43
C GLU A 15 -16.24 4.97 -17.53
N ASP A 16 -15.50 6.07 -17.68
CA ASP A 16 -14.49 6.59 -16.76
C ASP A 16 -14.90 7.99 -16.25
N ALA A 17 -14.00 8.72 -15.59
CA ALA A 17 -14.29 10.06 -15.07
C ALA A 17 -14.64 11.12 -16.12
N TYR A 18 -14.31 10.88 -17.39
CA TYR A 18 -14.42 11.85 -18.48
C TYR A 18 -15.41 11.40 -19.58
N GLY A 19 -15.94 10.18 -19.52
CA GLY A 19 -16.95 9.66 -20.44
C GLY A 19 -16.63 8.23 -20.89
N PRO A 20 -16.89 7.86 -22.15
CA PRO A 20 -16.52 6.54 -22.68
C PRO A 20 -15.03 6.25 -22.50
N ALA A 21 -14.70 5.08 -21.96
CA ALA A 21 -13.35 4.67 -21.55
C ALA A 21 -12.45 4.19 -22.71
N VAL A 22 -12.61 4.77 -23.90
CA VAL A 22 -11.98 4.34 -25.15
C VAL A 22 -10.45 4.45 -25.16
N ASP A 23 -9.89 5.30 -24.31
CA ASP A 23 -8.44 5.53 -24.21
C ASP A 23 -7.74 4.54 -23.25
N VAL A 24 -8.50 3.82 -22.41
CA VAL A 24 -7.95 2.90 -21.38
C VAL A 24 -7.02 1.82 -21.96
N PRO A 25 -7.32 1.17 -23.11
CA PRO A 25 -6.42 0.18 -23.71
C PRO A 25 -5.03 0.72 -24.02
N ASP A 26 -4.96 1.92 -24.59
CA ASP A 26 -3.69 2.53 -24.97
C ASP A 26 -2.91 3.01 -23.74
N GLN A 27 -3.60 3.52 -22.72
CA GLN A 27 -2.98 3.84 -21.43
C GLN A 27 -2.39 2.59 -20.77
N LEU A 28 -3.10 1.46 -20.77
CA LEU A 28 -2.59 0.17 -20.27
C LEU A 28 -1.35 -0.29 -21.05
N ARG A 29 -1.32 -0.11 -22.37
CA ARG A 29 -0.16 -0.44 -23.21
C ARG A 29 1.04 0.46 -22.92
N LEU A 30 0.82 1.74 -22.67
CA LEU A 30 1.88 2.68 -22.26
C LEU A 30 2.53 2.21 -20.96
N VAL A 31 1.73 1.88 -19.95
CA VAL A 31 2.24 1.33 -18.68
C VAL A 31 3.00 0.02 -18.92
N ALA A 32 2.42 -0.91 -19.68
CA ALA A 32 3.05 -2.21 -19.93
C ALA A 32 4.37 -2.12 -20.72
N SER A 33 4.57 -1.05 -21.48
CA SER A 33 5.78 -0.85 -22.29
C SER A 33 7.02 -0.60 -21.45
N GLY A 34 6.87 -0.05 -20.24
CA GLY A 34 7.99 0.39 -19.41
C GLY A 34 8.88 1.48 -20.03
N GLY A 35 8.47 2.05 -21.18
CA GLY A 35 9.22 3.08 -21.89
C GLY A 35 9.09 4.46 -21.23
N ASP A 36 9.67 5.49 -21.84
CA ASP A 36 9.76 6.83 -21.26
C ASP A 36 8.40 7.44 -20.83
N ASP A 37 7.28 6.97 -21.41
CA ASP A 37 5.93 7.48 -21.19
C ASP A 37 5.05 6.56 -20.30
N TRP A 38 5.64 5.56 -19.60
CA TRP A 38 4.84 4.64 -18.76
C TRP A 38 4.11 5.37 -17.63
N ASP A 39 4.73 6.42 -17.08
CA ASP A 39 4.22 7.20 -15.96
C ASP A 39 3.07 8.12 -16.39
N GLU A 40 3.13 8.66 -17.61
CA GLU A 40 2.01 9.35 -18.25
C GLU A 40 0.81 8.40 -18.42
N GLY A 41 1.06 7.16 -18.89
CA GLY A 41 0.03 6.13 -19.00
C GLY A 41 -0.62 5.80 -17.64
N LEU A 42 0.20 5.64 -16.59
CA LEU A 42 -0.31 5.34 -15.25
C LEU A 42 -1.06 6.55 -14.65
N SER A 43 -0.58 7.77 -14.88
CA SER A 43 -1.24 9.00 -14.45
C SER A 43 -2.58 9.21 -15.15
N ALA A 44 -2.68 8.83 -16.43
CA ALA A 44 -3.91 8.87 -17.19
C ALA A 44 -4.94 7.86 -16.66
N LEU A 45 -4.51 6.62 -16.34
CA LEU A 45 -5.38 5.64 -15.67
C LEU A 45 -5.83 6.16 -14.31
N ASP A 46 -4.92 6.72 -13.51
CA ASP A 46 -5.26 7.27 -12.20
C ASP A 46 -6.32 8.38 -12.30
N ALA A 47 -6.16 9.32 -13.23
CA ALA A 47 -7.10 10.40 -13.45
C ALA A 47 -8.43 9.95 -14.09
N GLY A 48 -8.42 8.90 -14.91
CA GLY A 48 -9.59 8.40 -15.63
C GLY A 48 -10.38 7.38 -14.81
N ILE A 49 -9.79 6.22 -14.54
CA ILE A 49 -10.46 5.09 -13.88
C ILE A 49 -10.39 5.16 -12.34
N PHE A 50 -9.68 6.12 -11.74
CA PHE A 50 -9.62 6.29 -10.27
C PHE A 50 -9.64 7.76 -9.81
N HIS A 51 -10.59 8.53 -10.35
CA HIS A 51 -10.66 9.97 -10.11
C HIS A 51 -11.15 10.34 -8.70
N GLN A 52 -10.32 11.09 -7.96
CA GLN A 52 -10.63 11.62 -6.61
C GLN A 52 -11.07 10.54 -5.61
N GLY A 53 -10.54 9.32 -5.74
CA GLY A 53 -10.89 8.17 -4.90
C GLY A 53 -12.15 7.42 -5.34
N GLY A 54 -12.76 7.80 -6.46
CA GLY A 54 -13.87 7.10 -7.10
C GLY A 54 -13.42 6.14 -8.20
N CYS A 55 -14.02 4.96 -8.24
CA CYS A 55 -14.00 3.98 -9.33
C CYS A 55 -15.21 4.16 -10.29
N PHE A 56 -15.07 3.62 -11.49
CA PHE A 56 -16.06 3.66 -12.57
C PHE A 56 -16.24 2.26 -13.17
N ASP A 57 -17.14 2.11 -14.13
CA ASP A 57 -17.42 0.82 -14.79
C ASP A 57 -16.18 0.23 -15.48
N ALA A 58 -15.31 1.09 -16.02
CA ALA A 58 -14.05 0.69 -16.62
C ALA A 58 -13.00 0.18 -15.60
N THR A 59 -13.08 0.61 -14.34
CA THR A 59 -12.05 0.33 -13.31
C THR A 59 -11.86 -1.16 -13.02
N PRO A 60 -12.89 -1.95 -12.67
CA PRO A 60 -12.70 -3.38 -12.40
C PRO A 60 -12.23 -4.15 -13.64
N VAL A 61 -12.58 -3.69 -14.84
CA VAL A 61 -12.13 -4.28 -16.10
C VAL A 61 -10.64 -4.02 -16.30
N ALA A 62 -10.18 -2.79 -16.13
CA ALA A 62 -8.77 -2.41 -16.21
C ALA A 62 -7.91 -3.11 -15.15
N VAL A 63 -8.43 -3.28 -13.92
CA VAL A 63 -7.76 -4.06 -12.86
C VAL A 63 -7.40 -5.47 -13.33
N GLY A 64 -8.29 -6.13 -14.08
CA GLY A 64 -8.00 -7.44 -14.65
C GLY A 64 -6.73 -7.47 -15.52
N TYR A 65 -6.49 -6.41 -16.31
CA TYR A 65 -5.30 -6.28 -17.14
C TYR A 65 -4.06 -5.85 -16.36
N LEU A 66 -4.21 -4.97 -15.37
CA LEU A 66 -3.11 -4.62 -14.45
C LEU A 66 -2.59 -5.87 -13.72
N ILE A 67 -3.46 -6.78 -13.30
CA ILE A 67 -3.06 -8.07 -12.69
C ILE A 67 -2.31 -8.95 -13.70
N ARG A 68 -2.82 -9.09 -14.93
CA ARG A 68 -2.15 -9.89 -15.97
C ARG A 68 -0.78 -9.30 -16.36
N MET A 69 -0.65 -7.98 -16.30
CA MET A 69 0.61 -7.27 -16.55
C MET A 69 1.72 -7.73 -15.60
N LEU A 70 1.40 -7.98 -14.33
CA LEU A 70 2.34 -8.46 -13.32
C LEU A 70 3.03 -9.80 -13.68
N GLU A 71 2.43 -10.61 -14.55
CA GLU A 71 2.97 -11.90 -14.99
C GLU A 71 3.43 -11.90 -16.45
N GLY A 72 2.88 -11.01 -17.27
CA GLY A 72 2.99 -11.06 -18.73
C GLY A 72 3.67 -9.87 -19.40
N ALA A 73 4.06 -8.84 -18.64
CA ALA A 73 4.75 -7.65 -19.15
C ALA A 73 6.07 -7.43 -18.39
N PRO A 74 7.20 -7.98 -18.89
CA PRO A 74 8.47 -7.97 -18.16
C PRO A 74 9.10 -6.57 -18.02
N ASP A 75 8.74 -5.64 -18.89
CA ASP A 75 9.27 -4.27 -18.89
C ASP A 75 8.39 -3.32 -18.06
N ALA A 76 7.19 -3.75 -17.64
CA ALA A 76 6.26 -2.91 -16.91
C ALA A 76 6.82 -2.46 -15.54
N PRO A 77 6.44 -1.27 -15.07
CA PRO A 77 6.82 -0.72 -13.76
C PRO A 77 6.05 -1.42 -12.63
N LEU A 78 6.42 -2.68 -12.36
CA LEU A 78 5.67 -3.56 -11.44
C LEU A 78 5.45 -2.98 -10.03
N PRO A 79 6.41 -2.30 -9.38
CA PRO A 79 6.17 -1.67 -8.08
C PRO A 79 5.00 -0.67 -8.14
N GLN A 80 4.98 0.18 -9.15
CA GLN A 80 3.96 1.22 -9.33
C GLN A 80 2.59 0.63 -9.71
N VAL A 81 2.57 -0.45 -10.49
CA VAL A 81 1.32 -1.20 -10.78
C VAL A 81 0.76 -1.81 -9.49
N LEU A 82 1.59 -2.43 -8.65
CA LEU A 82 1.18 -3.00 -7.36
C LEU A 82 0.65 -1.93 -6.40
N GLU A 83 1.29 -0.77 -6.36
CA GLU A 83 0.85 0.38 -5.58
C GLU A 83 -0.48 0.94 -6.06
N PHE A 84 -0.68 1.04 -7.38
CA PHE A 84 -1.95 1.46 -7.93
C PHE A 84 -3.07 0.48 -7.57
N LEU A 85 -2.83 -0.83 -7.71
CA LEU A 85 -3.77 -1.87 -7.27
C LEU A 85 -4.09 -1.76 -5.78
N ALA A 86 -3.11 -1.42 -4.94
CA ALA A 86 -3.34 -1.23 -3.51
C ALA A 86 -4.23 -0.01 -3.23
N ARG A 87 -4.07 1.10 -3.97
CA ARG A 87 -4.98 2.25 -3.87
C ARG A 87 -6.40 1.91 -4.33
N LEU A 88 -6.53 1.17 -5.43
CA LEU A 88 -7.81 0.68 -5.94
C LEU A 88 -8.51 -0.27 -4.95
N SER A 89 -7.75 -1.00 -4.13
CA SER A 89 -8.29 -1.90 -3.10
C SER A 89 -8.94 -1.20 -1.91
N MET A 90 -8.81 0.13 -1.79
CA MET A 90 -9.36 0.87 -0.63
C MET A 90 -10.88 1.00 -0.69
N GLY A 91 -11.49 0.95 -1.89
CA GLY A 91 -12.91 1.29 -2.10
C GLY A 91 -13.17 2.76 -1.73
N HIS A 92 -14.24 3.36 -2.24
CA HIS A 92 -14.54 4.77 -1.92
C HIS A 92 -14.73 4.94 -0.41
N LEU A 93 -13.70 5.48 0.26
CA LEU A 93 -13.77 5.92 1.65
C LEU A 93 -14.52 7.26 1.66
N VAL A 94 -15.84 7.23 1.50
CA VAL A 94 -16.67 8.45 1.44
C VAL A 94 -16.62 9.27 2.75
N ASP A 95 -16.12 8.71 3.85
CA ASP A 95 -16.24 9.30 5.19
C ASP A 95 -14.97 9.24 6.06
N THR A 96 -13.79 8.95 5.51
CA THR A 96 -12.54 9.14 6.27
C THR A 96 -11.91 10.47 5.89
N VAL A 97 -11.66 11.29 6.91
CA VAL A 97 -10.95 12.56 6.83
C VAL A 97 -9.75 12.44 5.88
N GLN A 98 -9.71 13.24 4.81
CA GLN A 98 -8.47 13.46 4.07
C GLN A 98 -7.43 14.03 5.04
N GLY A 99 -6.38 13.25 5.28
CA GLY A 99 -5.38 13.52 6.32
C GLY A 99 -5.27 12.35 7.29
N PHE A 100 -4.27 11.51 7.05
CA PHE A 100 -3.75 10.51 7.98
C PHE A 100 -4.80 9.52 8.54
N ASP A 101 -5.09 8.45 7.81
CA ASP A 101 -5.53 7.22 8.46
C ASP A 101 -4.31 6.62 9.17
N PRO A 102 -4.29 6.51 10.52
CA PRO A 102 -3.20 5.86 11.25
C PRO A 102 -3.02 4.38 10.87
N LEU A 103 -3.87 3.85 9.98
CA LEU A 103 -3.83 2.52 9.42
C LEU A 103 -3.75 2.61 7.90
N VAL A 104 -2.54 2.85 7.40
CA VAL A 104 -2.08 2.29 6.11
C VAL A 104 -2.60 0.85 6.02
N PHE A 105 -3.00 0.36 4.84
CA PHE A 105 -3.54 -1.00 4.61
C PHE A 105 -5.04 -1.23 4.89
N ARG A 106 -5.89 -0.21 4.84
CA ARG A 106 -7.35 -0.43 4.87
C ARG A 106 -7.95 -0.56 3.48
N SER A 107 -8.18 -1.80 3.06
CA SER A 107 -9.32 -2.08 2.18
C SER A 107 -10.59 -1.88 3.01
N ALA A 108 -11.45 -0.92 2.63
CA ALA A 108 -12.78 -0.83 3.22
C ALA A 108 -13.66 -1.96 2.65
N PRO A 109 -14.58 -2.53 3.44
CA PRO A 109 -15.62 -3.35 2.85
C PRO A 109 -16.37 -2.49 1.84
N PRO A 110 -16.64 -3.02 0.64
CA PRO A 110 -17.29 -2.24 -0.38
C PRO A 110 -18.68 -1.81 0.07
N SER A 111 -19.04 -0.56 -0.21
CA SER A 111 -20.39 -0.07 0.04
C SER A 111 -21.35 -0.74 -0.94
N ALA A 112 -22.43 -1.32 -0.44
CA ALA A 112 -23.50 -1.86 -1.30
C ALA A 112 -24.14 -0.75 -2.18
N ASP A 113 -24.00 0.51 -1.77
CA ASP A 113 -24.47 1.68 -2.50
C ASP A 113 -23.43 2.19 -3.52
N TYR A 114 -22.30 1.51 -3.68
CA TYR A 114 -21.26 1.84 -4.66
C TYR A 114 -20.72 0.59 -5.39
N PRO A 115 -21.48 0.07 -6.38
CA PRO A 115 -21.19 -1.20 -7.03
C PRO A 115 -19.86 -1.21 -7.81
N GLU A 116 -19.43 -0.08 -8.36
CA GLU A 116 -18.17 0.06 -9.10
C GLU A 116 -16.96 -0.11 -8.17
N GLY A 117 -17.02 0.54 -7.01
CA GLY A 117 -16.02 0.35 -5.95
C GLY A 117 -16.02 -1.08 -5.42
N ALA A 118 -17.20 -1.70 -5.30
CA ALA A 118 -17.32 -3.11 -4.92
C ALA A 118 -16.65 -4.06 -5.90
N ALA A 119 -17.02 -3.94 -7.18
CA ALA A 119 -16.44 -4.72 -8.24
C ALA A 119 -14.92 -4.51 -8.34
N THR A 120 -14.44 -3.28 -8.11
CA THR A 120 -13.00 -2.97 -8.12
C THR A 120 -12.26 -3.69 -7.00
N VAL A 121 -12.75 -3.62 -5.76
CA VAL A 121 -12.15 -4.31 -4.61
C VAL A 121 -12.15 -5.83 -4.84
N GLU A 122 -13.25 -6.39 -5.36
CA GLU A 122 -13.34 -7.81 -5.70
C GLU A 122 -12.35 -8.20 -6.81
N ALA A 123 -12.24 -7.39 -7.87
CA ALA A 123 -11.30 -7.61 -8.96
C ALA A 123 -9.84 -7.58 -8.47
N VAL A 124 -9.47 -6.62 -7.61
CA VAL A 124 -8.12 -6.57 -7.02
C VAL A 124 -7.88 -7.82 -6.16
N ALA A 125 -8.85 -8.21 -5.32
CA ALA A 125 -8.72 -9.36 -4.44
C ALA A 125 -8.54 -10.68 -5.21
N ALA A 126 -9.08 -10.80 -6.43
CA ALA A 126 -8.92 -11.98 -7.27
C ALA A 126 -7.47 -12.27 -7.67
N GLY A 127 -6.58 -11.27 -7.65
CA GLY A 127 -5.15 -11.42 -7.95
C GLY A 127 -4.28 -11.94 -6.79
N GLY A 128 -4.87 -12.29 -5.64
CA GLY A 128 -4.13 -12.62 -4.41
C GLY A 128 -2.98 -13.63 -4.59
N ASP A 129 -3.21 -14.70 -5.36
CA ASP A 129 -2.18 -15.71 -5.64
C ASP A 129 -1.00 -15.16 -6.46
N VAL A 130 -1.23 -14.19 -7.35
CA VAL A 130 -0.18 -13.50 -8.11
C VAL A 130 0.68 -12.68 -7.16
N TYR A 131 0.06 -11.87 -6.30
CA TYR A 131 0.78 -10.98 -5.38
C TYR A 131 1.60 -11.77 -4.35
N LEU A 132 1.07 -12.90 -3.87
CA LEU A 132 1.80 -13.80 -2.97
C LEU A 132 3.05 -14.40 -3.62
N ARG A 133 3.02 -14.71 -4.92
CA ARG A 133 4.21 -15.17 -5.66
C ARG A 133 5.26 -14.06 -5.79
N LEU A 134 4.83 -12.81 -5.96
CA LEU A 134 5.72 -11.66 -6.11
C LEU A 134 6.49 -11.32 -4.82
N LEU A 135 6.11 -11.87 -3.66
CA LEU A 135 6.92 -11.79 -2.43
C LEU A 135 8.28 -12.50 -2.56
N ALA A 136 8.48 -13.32 -3.59
CA ALA A 136 9.75 -13.96 -3.92
C ALA A 136 10.38 -13.42 -5.22
N HIS A 137 9.92 -12.26 -5.72
CA HIS A 137 10.46 -11.65 -6.94
C HIS A 137 11.95 -11.27 -6.76
N SER A 138 12.74 -11.26 -7.84
CA SER A 138 14.18 -10.94 -7.75
C SER A 138 14.45 -9.49 -7.35
N ASP A 139 13.56 -8.58 -7.75
CA ASP A 139 13.61 -7.15 -7.42
C ASP A 139 13.02 -6.89 -6.02
N ALA A 140 13.76 -6.15 -5.19
CA ALA A 140 13.36 -5.82 -3.82
C ALA A 140 12.17 -4.85 -3.75
N ASP A 141 12.05 -3.93 -4.69
CA ASP A 141 10.95 -2.95 -4.70
C ASP A 141 9.63 -3.65 -5.07
N VAL A 142 9.70 -4.62 -6.00
CA VAL A 142 8.54 -5.48 -6.30
C VAL A 142 8.11 -6.29 -5.08
N ARG A 143 9.07 -6.88 -4.33
CA ARG A 143 8.74 -7.60 -3.09
C ARG A 143 8.12 -6.68 -2.04
N ALA A 144 8.65 -5.46 -1.90
CA ALA A 144 8.14 -4.46 -0.97
C ALA A 144 6.70 -4.01 -1.32
N SER A 145 6.43 -3.64 -2.58
CA SER A 145 5.10 -3.22 -3.04
C SER A 145 4.11 -4.38 -3.08
N ALA A 146 4.56 -5.61 -3.32
CA ALA A 146 3.71 -6.80 -3.18
C ALA A 146 3.32 -7.06 -1.72
N ALA A 147 4.27 -6.93 -0.78
CA ALA A 147 3.98 -7.02 0.64
C ALA A 147 2.98 -5.93 1.07
N TYR A 148 3.10 -4.73 0.50
CA TYR A 148 2.18 -3.63 0.74
C TYR A 148 0.74 -3.97 0.32
N LEU A 149 0.55 -4.43 -0.91
CA LEU A 149 -0.76 -4.84 -1.42
C LEU A 149 -1.33 -6.02 -0.63
N VAL A 150 -0.54 -7.07 -0.40
CA VAL A 150 -0.98 -8.27 0.36
C VAL A 150 -1.42 -7.90 1.78
N ALA A 151 -0.72 -6.98 2.44
CA ALA A 151 -1.05 -6.49 3.77
C ALA A 151 -2.44 -5.80 3.84
N GLY A 152 -2.86 -5.19 2.73
CA GLY A 152 -4.18 -4.57 2.57
C GLY A 152 -5.32 -5.58 2.37
N LEU A 153 -5.05 -6.75 1.79
CA LEU A 153 -6.06 -7.72 1.34
C LEU A 153 -6.34 -8.83 2.35
N PRO A 154 -7.49 -8.83 3.06
CA PRO A 154 -7.79 -9.86 4.06
C PRO A 154 -7.86 -11.29 3.48
N GLY A 155 -8.28 -11.41 2.20
CA GLY A 155 -8.36 -12.69 1.49
C GLY A 155 -7.01 -13.39 1.32
N CYS A 156 -5.88 -12.66 1.41
CA CYS A 156 -4.55 -13.24 1.27
C CYS A 156 -4.04 -13.93 2.55
N ARG A 157 -4.75 -13.84 3.68
CA ARG A 157 -4.25 -14.25 5.00
C ARG A 157 -3.74 -15.69 5.06
N GLU A 158 -4.47 -16.63 4.50
CA GLU A 158 -4.09 -18.05 4.53
C GLU A 158 -2.81 -18.31 3.72
N GLY A 159 -2.66 -17.67 2.56
CA GLY A 159 -1.44 -17.72 1.76
C GLY A 159 -0.27 -17.01 2.43
N ALA A 160 -0.51 -15.81 2.97
CA ALA A 160 0.48 -15.01 3.69
C ALA A 160 1.09 -15.77 4.89
N LEU A 161 0.26 -16.47 5.68
CA LEU A 161 0.72 -17.31 6.79
C LEU A 161 1.70 -18.43 6.35
N ARG A 162 1.60 -18.89 5.11
CA ARG A 162 2.49 -19.93 4.55
C ARG A 162 3.81 -19.37 4.03
N VAL A 163 3.76 -18.24 3.31
CA VAL A 163 4.91 -17.73 2.55
C VAL A 163 5.76 -16.70 3.28
N LEU A 164 5.16 -15.89 4.17
CA LEU A 164 5.88 -14.80 4.85
C LEU A 164 7.05 -15.24 5.73
N PRO A 165 7.01 -16.38 6.46
CA PRO A 165 8.15 -16.82 7.26
C PRO A 165 9.42 -17.06 6.41
N GLU A 166 9.27 -17.74 5.27
CA GLU A 166 10.39 -18.01 4.36
C GLU A 166 10.86 -16.75 3.63
N ALA A 167 9.92 -15.90 3.20
CA ALA A 167 10.24 -14.61 2.60
C ALA A 167 11.09 -13.74 3.55
N LEU A 168 10.70 -13.65 4.83
CA LEU A 168 11.47 -12.89 5.84
C LEU A 168 12.86 -13.47 6.13
N GLU A 169 12.98 -14.79 6.21
CA GLU A 169 14.26 -15.46 6.49
C GLU A 169 15.28 -15.22 5.36
N SER A 170 14.81 -15.20 4.11
CA SER A 170 15.65 -15.01 2.93
C SER A 170 15.90 -13.54 2.57
N GLU A 171 15.15 -12.59 3.14
CA GLU A 171 15.21 -11.19 2.75
C GLU A 171 16.49 -10.48 3.23
N THR A 172 17.10 -9.74 2.31
CA THR A 172 18.36 -9.01 2.54
C THR A 172 18.20 -7.49 2.38
N SER A 173 17.19 -7.02 1.64
CA SER A 173 16.85 -5.60 1.53
C SER A 173 16.10 -5.13 2.77
N GLU A 174 16.58 -4.04 3.38
CA GLU A 174 15.96 -3.46 4.57
C GLU A 174 14.51 -3.01 4.28
N VAL A 175 14.28 -2.39 3.13
CA VAL A 175 12.97 -1.86 2.73
C VAL A 175 11.95 -2.98 2.49
N ALA A 176 12.37 -4.05 1.80
CA ALA A 176 11.50 -5.20 1.58
C ALA A 176 11.24 -5.96 2.89
N LYS A 177 12.26 -6.11 3.75
CA LYS A 177 12.11 -6.75 5.07
C LYS A 177 11.14 -5.98 5.98
N ALA A 178 11.25 -4.66 5.99
CA ALA A 178 10.33 -3.80 6.73
C ALA A 178 8.89 -3.88 6.18
N SER A 179 8.71 -3.94 4.86
CA SER A 179 7.40 -4.12 4.22
C SER A 179 6.78 -5.48 4.58
N LEU A 180 7.57 -6.55 4.53
CA LEU A 180 7.17 -7.90 4.96
C LEU A 180 6.81 -7.95 6.45
N ALA A 181 7.51 -7.20 7.30
CA ALA A 181 7.20 -7.11 8.74
C ALA A 181 5.83 -6.46 8.98
N LEU A 182 5.51 -5.37 8.28
CA LEU A 182 4.17 -4.76 8.33
C LEU A 182 3.09 -5.74 7.83
N CYS A 183 3.37 -6.45 6.74
CA CYS A 183 2.49 -7.49 6.21
C CYS A 183 2.27 -8.64 7.22
N CYS A 184 3.30 -9.04 7.97
CA CYS A 184 3.18 -10.01 9.06
C CYS A 184 2.25 -9.51 10.17
N GLY A 185 2.36 -8.24 10.54
CA GLY A 185 1.47 -7.59 11.50
C GLY A 185 0.00 -7.63 11.06
N ARG A 186 -0.27 -7.43 9.77
CA ARG A 186 -1.64 -7.46 9.22
C ARG A 186 -2.25 -8.87 9.19
N HIS A 187 -1.44 -9.90 8.94
CA HIS A 187 -1.93 -11.28 8.79
C HIS A 187 -1.80 -12.16 10.04
N GLY A 188 -1.09 -11.69 11.07
CA GLY A 188 -0.91 -12.42 12.33
C GLY A 188 0.29 -13.36 12.37
N VAL A 189 1.36 -13.07 11.61
CA VAL A 189 2.59 -13.87 11.59
C VAL A 189 3.51 -13.44 12.73
N TRP A 190 3.20 -13.91 13.94
CA TRP A 190 3.72 -13.34 15.18
C TRP A 190 5.21 -13.59 15.47
N LYS A 191 5.67 -14.85 15.35
CA LYS A 191 7.02 -15.24 15.80
C LYS A 191 8.14 -14.48 15.07
N PRO A 192 8.24 -14.54 13.72
CA PRO A 192 9.30 -13.83 13.01
C PRO A 192 9.17 -12.32 13.16
N LEU A 193 7.95 -11.78 13.29
CA LEU A 193 7.73 -10.36 13.52
C LEU A 193 8.35 -9.87 14.83
N LEU A 194 8.20 -10.62 15.93
CA LEU A 194 8.83 -10.25 17.19
C LEU A 194 10.35 -10.38 17.16
N GLU A 195 10.91 -11.33 16.41
CA GLU A 195 12.37 -11.45 16.28
C GLU A 195 12.97 -10.21 15.57
N LEU A 196 12.21 -9.58 14.67
CA LEU A 196 12.63 -8.37 13.96
C LEU A 196 12.59 -7.09 14.82
N THR A 197 11.97 -7.09 16.01
CA THR A 197 11.98 -5.88 16.86
C THR A 197 13.35 -5.58 17.45
N ASP A 198 14.28 -6.52 17.37
CA ASP A 198 15.68 -6.38 17.78
C ASP A 198 16.63 -6.19 16.58
N ASP A 199 16.10 -5.98 15.36
CA ASP A 199 16.91 -5.80 14.15
C ASP A 199 17.80 -4.53 14.23
N PRO A 200 19.08 -4.59 13.80
CA PRO A 200 19.98 -3.43 13.82
C PRO A 200 19.49 -2.25 12.96
N SER A 201 18.64 -2.49 11.96
CA SER A 201 18.04 -1.46 11.11
C SER A 201 16.84 -0.83 11.78
N LEU A 202 16.85 0.50 11.96
CA LEU A 202 15.69 1.23 12.51
C LEU A 202 14.45 1.05 11.63
N LEU A 203 14.64 1.00 10.31
CA LEU A 203 13.56 0.78 9.35
C LEU A 203 12.83 -0.55 9.65
N VAL A 204 13.61 -1.62 9.80
CA VAL A 204 13.09 -2.97 10.05
C VAL A 204 12.49 -3.10 11.45
N ARG A 205 13.23 -2.76 12.51
CA ARG A 205 12.71 -2.89 13.88
C ARG A 205 11.51 -1.97 14.16
N GLY A 206 11.50 -0.78 13.56
CA GLY A 206 10.39 0.15 13.66
C GLY A 206 9.13 -0.38 12.97
N ALA A 207 9.27 -0.89 11.74
CA ALA A 207 8.17 -1.52 11.02
C ALA A 207 7.64 -2.77 11.74
N ALA A 208 8.55 -3.58 12.30
CA ALA A 208 8.18 -4.73 13.12
C ALA A 208 7.42 -4.32 14.39
N ALA A 209 7.85 -3.26 15.08
CA ALA A 209 7.16 -2.73 16.26
C ALA A 209 5.76 -2.19 15.91
N VAL A 210 5.60 -1.52 14.76
CA VAL A 210 4.28 -1.10 14.25
C VAL A 210 3.39 -2.32 14.03
N GLY A 211 3.88 -3.33 13.31
CA GLY A 211 3.13 -4.56 13.05
C GLY A 211 2.76 -5.31 14.34
N ALA A 212 3.66 -5.35 15.32
CA ALA A 212 3.45 -6.04 16.59
C ALA A 212 2.34 -5.38 17.43
N VAL A 213 2.23 -4.04 17.41
CA VAL A 213 1.14 -3.31 18.08
C VAL A 213 -0.23 -3.66 17.51
N TRP A 214 -0.33 -3.99 16.22
CA TRP A 214 -1.60 -4.42 15.64
C TRP A 214 -2.06 -5.79 16.14
N LEU A 215 -1.13 -6.63 16.59
CA LEU A 215 -1.41 -7.98 17.06
C LEU A 215 -1.50 -8.09 18.59
N ASP A 216 -0.82 -7.21 19.34
CA ASP A 216 -0.72 -7.25 20.81
C ASP A 216 -1.58 -6.17 21.48
N GLN A 217 -2.57 -6.57 22.28
CA GLN A 217 -3.48 -5.64 22.96
C GLN A 217 -3.60 -6.03 24.45
N PRO A 218 -3.02 -5.26 25.40
CA PRO A 218 -2.18 -4.07 25.20
C PRO A 218 -0.74 -4.45 24.80
N PRO A 219 -0.06 -3.62 23.98
CA PRO A 219 1.30 -3.90 23.54
C PRO A 219 2.33 -3.76 24.66
N ARG A 220 3.36 -4.61 24.61
CA ARG A 220 4.52 -4.61 25.52
C ARG A 220 5.22 -3.25 25.62
N GLU A 221 5.79 -2.93 26.79
CA GLU A 221 6.43 -1.64 27.07
C GLU A 221 7.66 -1.41 26.19
N GLU A 222 8.40 -2.48 25.88
CA GLU A 222 9.60 -2.48 25.05
C GLU A 222 9.32 -2.00 23.61
N LEU A 223 8.14 -2.31 23.06
CA LEU A 223 7.72 -1.83 21.73
C LEU A 223 7.53 -0.31 21.70
N THR A 224 7.24 0.31 22.86
CA THR A 224 7.03 1.76 22.98
C THR A 224 8.28 2.54 22.69
N GLU A 225 9.42 2.08 23.19
CA GLU A 225 10.69 2.77 23.04
C GLU A 225 11.11 2.80 21.56
N VAL A 226 10.99 1.65 20.89
CA VAL A 226 11.26 1.51 19.45
C VAL A 226 10.35 2.41 18.61
N LEU A 227 9.06 2.48 18.95
CA LEU A 227 8.11 3.35 18.25
C LEU A 227 8.41 4.84 18.48
N PHE A 228 8.84 5.24 19.67
CA PHE A 228 9.26 6.63 19.90
C PHE A 228 10.54 6.99 19.14
N GLU A 229 11.49 6.07 19.05
CA GLU A 229 12.70 6.23 18.23
C GLU A 229 12.31 6.42 16.75
N ALA A 230 11.49 5.52 16.21
CA ALA A 230 10.99 5.58 14.83
C ALA A 230 10.16 6.85 14.55
N ALA A 231 9.31 7.29 15.47
CA ALA A 231 8.49 8.50 15.30
C ALA A 231 9.32 9.80 15.31
N LEU A 232 10.51 9.78 15.90
CA LEU A 232 11.42 10.92 16.03
C LEU A 232 12.61 10.85 15.08
N SER A 233 12.69 9.83 14.23
CA SER A 233 13.77 9.73 13.25
C SER A 233 13.64 10.85 12.22
N ASN A 234 14.65 11.73 12.16
CA ASN A 234 14.82 12.75 11.12
C ASN A 234 15.56 12.21 9.90
N GLU A 235 16.02 10.96 9.95
CA GLU A 235 16.44 10.29 8.73
C GLU A 235 15.23 10.34 7.80
N ILE A 236 15.41 10.97 6.64
CA ILE A 236 14.68 10.60 5.44
C ILE A 236 15.14 9.18 5.17
N VAL A 237 14.67 8.24 5.99
CA VAL A 237 14.81 6.82 5.73
C VAL A 237 14.22 6.67 4.34
N GLU A 238 15.00 6.14 3.40
CA GLU A 238 14.51 5.84 2.06
C GLU A 238 13.07 5.34 2.20
N SER A 239 12.16 6.14 1.66
CA SER A 239 10.73 5.89 1.79
C SER A 239 10.49 4.49 1.27
N PHE A 240 9.59 3.76 1.91
CA PHE A 240 9.03 2.59 1.26
C PHE A 240 8.71 2.95 -0.20
N PRO A 241 8.94 2.04 -1.18
CA PRO A 241 8.68 2.36 -2.59
C PRO A 241 7.19 2.70 -2.78
N TRP A 242 6.36 2.21 -1.87
CA TRP A 242 4.94 2.48 -1.74
C TRP A 242 4.63 3.61 -0.72
N GLY A 243 3.54 4.33 -0.98
CA GLY A 243 2.89 5.23 -0.02
C GLY A 243 3.40 6.67 -0.06
N ASP A 244 2.68 7.52 -0.79
CA ASP A 244 3.03 8.94 -1.01
C ASP A 244 3.03 9.82 0.25
N GLU A 245 2.39 9.37 1.35
CA GLU A 245 2.09 10.25 2.51
C GLU A 245 2.65 9.79 3.86
N GLY A 246 3.51 8.76 3.93
CA GLY A 246 4.03 8.37 5.24
C GLY A 246 5.09 7.28 5.28
N GLY A 247 6.35 7.68 5.43
CA GLY A 247 7.43 6.77 5.82
C GLY A 247 7.26 6.23 7.25
N LEU A 248 8.25 5.47 7.72
CA LEU A 248 8.22 4.80 9.03
C LEU A 248 7.78 5.70 10.20
N ALA A 249 8.22 6.96 10.23
CA ALA A 249 7.85 7.90 11.29
C ALA A 249 6.34 8.15 11.37
N ALA A 250 5.65 8.23 10.24
CA ALA A 250 4.21 8.42 10.16
C ALA A 250 3.48 7.18 10.71
N LEU A 251 3.89 5.98 10.28
CA LEU A 251 3.38 4.71 10.78
C LEU A 251 3.58 4.57 12.30
N ALA A 252 4.75 4.93 12.81
CA ALA A 252 5.06 4.87 14.23
C ALA A 252 4.21 5.84 15.06
N VAL A 253 3.98 7.07 14.56
CA VAL A 253 3.04 8.03 15.20
C VAL A 253 1.62 7.45 15.23
N GLY A 254 1.17 6.83 14.14
CA GLY A 254 -0.14 6.18 14.08
C GLY A 254 -0.28 5.05 15.11
N ALA A 255 0.73 4.18 15.19
CA ALA A 255 0.78 3.11 16.18
C ALA A 255 0.80 3.64 17.62
N LEU A 256 1.55 4.72 17.91
CA LEU A 256 1.54 5.38 19.22
C LEU A 256 0.18 6.03 19.53
N ALA A 257 -0.51 6.58 18.53
CA ALA A 257 -1.83 7.16 18.69
C ALA A 257 -2.88 6.10 19.08
N MET A 258 -2.81 4.92 18.47
CA MET A 258 -3.66 3.77 18.84
C MET A 258 -3.45 3.33 20.30
N ARG A 259 -2.31 3.65 20.90
CA ARG A 259 -1.99 3.33 22.30
C ARG A 259 -2.35 4.42 23.30
N ALA A 260 -2.52 5.67 22.86
CA ALA A 260 -2.48 6.83 23.73
C ALA A 260 -3.85 7.15 24.38
N ASP A 261 -3.87 7.29 25.71
CA ASP A 261 -4.56 8.43 26.34
C ASP A 261 -3.90 9.70 25.76
N GLN A 262 -4.74 10.64 25.30
CA GLN A 262 -4.44 11.95 24.72
C GLN A 262 -3.18 12.66 25.28
N ARG A 263 -2.83 12.46 26.55
CA ARG A 263 -1.61 13.01 27.20
C ARG A 263 -0.28 12.51 26.64
N THR A 264 -0.18 11.27 26.18
CA THR A 264 1.08 10.71 25.62
C THR A 264 1.36 11.30 24.24
N LEU A 265 0.31 11.49 23.44
CA LEU A 265 0.38 12.14 22.13
C LEU A 265 0.85 13.60 22.27
N GLU A 266 0.30 14.33 23.24
CA GLU A 266 0.71 15.71 23.54
C GLU A 266 2.20 15.82 23.91
N ARG A 267 2.76 14.82 24.60
CA ARG A 267 4.18 14.82 24.99
C ARG A 267 5.10 14.59 23.79
N ALA A 268 4.73 13.67 22.89
CA ALA A 268 5.46 13.40 21.66
C ALA A 268 5.48 14.63 20.74
N LEU A 269 4.29 15.19 20.48
CA LEU A 269 4.11 16.40 19.65
C LEU A 269 4.82 17.61 20.25
N ARG A 270 4.74 17.83 21.58
CA ARG A 270 5.48 18.92 22.25
C ARG A 270 6.99 18.74 22.16
N THR A 271 7.50 17.51 22.15
CA THR A 271 8.94 17.24 22.03
C THR A 271 9.41 17.53 20.61
N ARG A 272 8.62 17.16 19.60
CA ARG A 272 8.85 17.49 18.18
C ARG A 272 8.82 19.00 17.90
N LEU A 273 7.79 19.70 18.40
CA LEU A 273 7.66 21.15 18.30
C LEU A 273 8.81 21.91 18.99
N ARG A 274 9.32 21.41 20.12
CA ARG A 274 10.47 21.98 20.83
C ARG A 274 11.79 21.82 20.06
N ARG A 275 11.88 20.88 19.13
CA ARG A 275 13.04 20.65 18.25
C ARG A 275 12.98 21.45 16.94
N GLY A 276 11.90 22.20 16.71
CA GLY A 276 11.76 23.07 15.52
C GLY A 276 11.25 22.38 14.26
N GLU A 277 10.83 21.11 14.36
CA GLU A 277 10.26 20.34 13.26
C GLU A 277 8.78 20.72 13.11
N ARG A 278 8.43 21.39 12.00
CA ARG A 278 7.03 21.74 11.70
C ARG A 278 6.23 20.47 11.39
N PRO A 279 4.94 20.41 11.75
CA PRO A 279 4.04 19.41 11.17
C PRO A 279 3.99 19.62 9.65
N TRP A 280 3.82 18.54 8.89
CA TRP A 280 3.51 18.60 7.46
C TRP A 280 2.20 19.37 7.30
N VAL A 281 2.31 20.66 7.04
CA VAL A 281 1.24 21.48 6.49
C VAL A 281 1.67 21.73 5.07
N HIS A 282 1.25 20.85 4.15
CA HIS A 282 1.16 21.27 2.76
C HIS A 282 0.18 22.44 2.74
N GLU A 283 0.69 23.66 2.59
CA GLU A 283 -0.10 24.79 2.13
C GLU A 283 -0.53 24.45 0.69
N PHE A 284 -1.68 23.79 0.56
CA PHE A 284 -2.36 23.76 -0.73
C PHE A 284 -2.81 25.18 -1.05
N PRO A 285 -2.56 25.69 -2.27
CA PRO A 285 -3.20 26.91 -2.73
C PRO A 285 -4.70 26.63 -2.85
N VAL A 286 -5.48 27.27 -1.99
CA VAL A 286 -6.95 27.28 -2.08
C VAL A 286 -7.36 28.11 -3.31
N PRO A 287 -8.33 27.68 -4.14
CA PRO A 287 -9.01 28.56 -5.09
C PRO A 287 -9.82 29.66 -4.37
#